data_AF-E2BHQ7-F1
#
_entry.id   AF-E2BHQ7-F1
#
_cell.length_a   1.000
_cell.length_b   1.000
_cell.length_c   1.000
_cell.angle_alpha   90.00
_cell.angle_beta   90.00
_cell.angle_gamma   90.00
#
_symmetry.space_group_name_H-M   'P 1'
#
loop_
_entity.id
_entity.type
_entity.pdbx_description
1 polymer ?
#
loop_
_entity_poly.entity_id
_entity_poly.type
_entity_poly.pdbx_seq_one_letter_code
_entity_poly.pdbx_strand_id
1 'polypeptide(L)' 'KFLMLKIYEKCLLPTAERCFIKKNEDWILQEDNDPKHRSKLCTEWKEQSGIVTLDWPSQSPDANPIENVWA' A
#
# COMPACT_ATOMS: atom_id res chain seq x y z
N LYS A 1 11.53 -8.46 -9.55
CA LYS A 1 10.38 -7.73 -10.11
C LYS A 1 9.02 -8.15 -9.53
N PHE A 2 8.82 -9.40 -9.10
CA PHE A 2 7.54 -9.86 -8.50
C PHE A 2 7.44 -9.74 -6.97
N LEU A 3 8.50 -9.34 -6.27
CA LEU A 3 8.52 -9.33 -4.81
C LEU A 3 7.44 -8.41 -4.22
N MET A 4 7.24 -7.23 -4.80
CA MET A 4 6.25 -6.27 -4.28
C MET A 4 4.82 -6.79 -4.40
N LEU A 5 4.47 -7.38 -5.55
CA LEU A 5 3.17 -8.06 -5.70
C LEU A 5 2.97 -9.17 -4.67
N LYS A 6 4.00 -10.00 -4.45
CA LYS A 6 3.92 -11.07 -3.44
C LYS A 6 3.69 -10.51 -2.03
N ILE A 7 4.29 -9.37 -1.71
CA ILE A 7 4.06 -8.69 -0.44
C ILE A 7 2.62 -8.19 -0.36
N TYR A 8 2.10 -7.57 -1.42
CA TYR A 8 0.71 -7.11 -1.41
C TYR A 8 -0.29 -8.27 -1.26
N GLU A 9 -0.11 -9.34 -2.02
CA GLU A 9 -0.99 -10.51 -2.03
C GLU A 9 -0.92 -11.29 -0.71
N LYS A 10 0.29 -11.52 -0.17
CA LYS A 10 0.47 -12.40 1.00
C LYS A 10 0.44 -11.67 2.33
N CYS A 11 0.66 -10.36 2.34
CA CYS A 11 0.76 -9.59 3.57
C CYS A 11 -0.28 -8.47 3.63
N LEU A 12 -0.34 -7.58 2.62
CA LEU A 12 -1.22 -6.41 2.67
C LEU A 12 -2.69 -6.80 2.73
N LEU A 13 -3.20 -7.55 1.75
CA LEU A 13 -4.62 -7.91 1.66
C LEU A 13 -5.10 -8.72 2.88
N PRO A 14 -4.45 -9.83 3.27
CA PRO A 14 -4.90 -10.60 4.43
C PRO A 14 -4.85 -9.78 5.73
N THR A 15 -3.89 -8.86 5.87
CA THR A 15 -3.83 -7.98 7.03
C THR A 15 -4.98 -6.97 7.01
N ALA A 16 -5.27 -6.38 5.85
CA ALA A 16 -6.39 -5.46 5.69
C ALA A 16 -7.74 -6.15 6.00
N GLU A 17 -7.97 -7.34 5.45
CA GLU A 17 -9.19 -8.13 5.73
C GLU A 17 -9.34 -8.50 7.21
N ARG A 18 -8.22 -8.76 7.90
CA ARG A 18 -8.21 -9.07 9.34
C ARG A 18 -8.42 -7.83 10.21
N CYS A 19 -7.83 -6.70 9.84
CA CYS A 19 -7.83 -5.47 10.63
C CYS A 19 -9.05 -4.59 10.36
N PHE A 20 -9.59 -4.63 9.16
CA PHE A 20 -10.72 -3.83 8.71
C PHE A 20 -11.86 -4.78 8.32
N ILE A 21 -12.98 -4.72 9.04
CA ILE A 21 -14.20 -5.51 8.73
C ILE A 21 -14.98 -4.81 7.61
N LYS A 22 -14.31 -4.53 6.49
CA LYS A 22 -14.82 -3.69 5.40
C LYS A 22 -14.22 -4.11 4.05
N LYS A 23 -14.79 -3.63 2.94
CA LYS A 23 -14.30 -3.92 1.58
C LYS A 23 -12.96 -3.21 1.33
N ASN A 24 -12.26 -3.61 0.26
CA ASN A 24 -10.98 -2.98 -0.10
C ASN A 24 -11.08 -1.47 -0.38
N GLU A 25 -12.24 -1.01 -0.83
CA GLU A 25 -12.52 0.40 -1.10
C GLU A 25 -12.72 1.24 0.17
N ASP A 26 -12.93 0.60 1.31
CA ASP A 26 -13.26 1.27 2.58
C ASP A 26 -12.01 1.69 3.38
N TRP A 27 -10.81 1.41 2.88
CA TRP A 27 -9.54 1.82 3.46
C TRP A 27 -8.60 2.38 2.38
N ILE A 28 -7.67 3.21 2.81
CA ILE A 28 -6.71 3.88 1.93
C ILE A 28 -5.30 3.37 2.25
N LEU A 29 -4.59 2.90 1.23
CA LEU A 29 -3.20 2.49 1.31
C LEU A 29 -2.29 3.73 1.30
N GLN A 30 -1.50 3.92 2.35
CA GLN A 30 -0.39 4.86 2.34
C GLN A 30 0.92 4.12 2.06
N GLU A 31 1.66 4.57 1.06
CA GLU A 31 2.99 4.08 0.69
C GLU A 31 3.78 5.21 0.01
N ASP A 32 5.12 5.14 0.08
CA ASP A 32 5.98 6.14 -0.55
C ASP A 32 5.96 6.05 -2.10
N ASN A 33 6.65 7.00 -2.74
CA ASN A 33 6.75 7.05 -4.20
C ASN A 33 7.91 6.22 -4.77
N ASP A 34 8.44 5.22 -4.06
CA ASP A 34 9.49 4.34 -4.60
C ASP A 34 9.00 3.69 -5.91
N PRO A 35 9.84 3.69 -6.98
CA PRO A 35 9.49 3.10 -8.27
C PRO A 35 8.94 1.67 -8.21
N LYS A 36 9.28 0.88 -7.18
CA LYS A 36 8.72 -0.47 -7.01
C LYS A 36 7.20 -0.45 -6.80
N HIS A 37 6.69 0.51 -6.02
CA HIS A 37 5.26 0.68 -5.72
C HIS A 37 4.50 1.30 -6.88
N ARG A 38 5.18 2.14 -7.68
CA ARG A 38 4.62 2.84 -8.85
C ARG A 38 4.85 2.11 -10.17
N SER A 39 5.42 0.90 -10.13
CA SER A 39 5.57 0.08 -11.33
C SER A 39 4.20 -0.26 -11.93
N LYS A 40 4.09 -0.28 -13.27
CA LYS A 40 2.84 -0.58 -13.99
C LYS A 40 2.09 -1.78 -13.39
N LEU A 41 2.82 -2.86 -13.15
CA LEU A 41 2.27 -4.10 -12.61
C LEU A 41 1.69 -3.93 -11.18
N CYS A 42 2.34 -3.15 -10.33
CA CYS A 42 1.85 -2.88 -8.98
C CYS A 42 0.63 -1.96 -9.00
N THR A 43 0.63 -0.95 -9.88
CA THR A 43 -0.51 -0.04 -10.07
C THR A 43 -1.74 -0.80 -10.55
N GLU A 44 -1.62 -1.58 -11.64
CA GLU A 44 -2.72 -2.38 -12.20
C GLU A 44 -3.28 -3.38 -11.17
N TRP A 45 -2.41 -4.01 -10.37
CA TRP A 45 -2.85 -4.96 -9.35
C TRP A 45 -3.65 -4.28 -8.23
N LYS A 46 -3.24 -3.08 -7.78
CA LYS A 46 -3.98 -2.32 -6.75
C LYS A 46 -5.35 -1.89 -7.27
N GLU A 47 -5.41 -1.40 -8.51
CA GLU A 47 -6.66 -1.03 -9.18
C GLU A 47 -7.62 -2.22 -9.31
N GLN A 48 -7.13 -3.36 -9.79
CA GLN A 48 -7.92 -4.60 -9.91
C GLN A 48 -8.39 -5.15 -8.56
N SER A 49 -7.63 -4.88 -7.50
CA SER A 49 -7.96 -5.30 -6.13
C SER A 49 -8.91 -4.32 -5.42
N GLY A 50 -9.29 -3.20 -6.06
CA GLY A 50 -10.14 -2.17 -5.47
C GLY A 50 -9.45 -1.36 -4.36
N ILE A 51 -8.12 -1.34 -4.32
CA ILE A 51 -7.35 -0.64 -3.29
C ILE A 51 -7.16 0.82 -3.71
N VAL A 52 -7.66 1.73 -2.89
CA VAL A 52 -7.39 3.17 -3.05
C VAL A 52 -6.01 3.48 -2.44
N THR A 53 -5.14 4.14 -3.20
CA THR A 53 -3.82 4.57 -2.71
C THR A 53 -3.83 6.08 -2.45
N LEU A 54 -3.23 6.50 -1.33
CA LEU A 54 -3.07 7.92 -0.99
C LEU A 54 -2.01 8.55 -1.90
N ASP A 55 -2.32 9.71 -2.48
CA ASP A 55 -1.32 10.54 -3.14
C ASP A 55 -0.30 11.04 -2.10
N TRP A 56 0.96 10.70 -2.32
CA TRP A 56 2.03 10.94 -1.36
C TRP A 56 3.05 11.95 -1.90
N PRO A 57 3.48 12.97 -1.13
CA PRO A 57 4.61 13.80 -1.51
C PRO A 57 5.94 13.04 -1.37
N SER A 58 6.82 13.19 -2.35
CA SER A 58 8.17 12.60 -2.28
C SER A 58 8.99 13.23 -1.16
N GLN A 59 9.84 12.42 -0.50
CA GLN A 59 10.74 12.87 0.58
C GLN A 59 10.06 13.46 1.82
N SER A 60 8.86 12.97 2.17
CA SER A 60 8.14 13.37 3.39
C SER A 60 8.03 12.22 4.40
N PRO A 61 9.14 11.78 5.03
CA PRO A 61 9.10 10.73 6.06
C PRO A 61 8.38 11.21 7.32
N ASP A 62 8.44 12.50 7.62
CA ASP A 62 7.76 13.15 8.75
C ASP A 62 6.23 13.01 8.69
N ALA A 63 5.67 12.91 7.48
CA ALA A 63 4.24 12.69 7.29
C ALA A 63 3.84 11.20 7.49
N ASN A 64 4.79 10.27 7.53
CA ASN A 64 4.52 8.83 7.58
C ASN A 64 4.44 8.32 9.04
N PRO A 65 3.25 7.91 9.54
CA PRO A 65 3.11 7.48 10.93
C PRO A 65 3.95 6.25 11.30
N ILE A 66 4.33 5.43 10.31
CA ILE A 66 5.13 4.22 10.58
C ILE A 66 6.54 4.56 11.07
N GLU A 67 7.08 5.73 10.72
CA GLU A 67 8.42 6.14 11.17
C GLU A 67 8.46 6.28 12.70
N ASN A 68 7.35 6.70 13.32
CA ASN A 68 7.22 6.77 14.77
C ASN A 68 7.15 5.38 15.43
N VAL A 69 6.69 4.36 14.71
CA VAL A 69 6.63 2.97 15.22
C VAL A 69 8.02 2.33 15.19
N TRP A 70 8.88 2.77 14.28
CA TRP A 70 10.26 2.28 14.14
C TRP A 70 11.30 3.05 14.95
N ALA A 71 10.93 4.17 15.57
CA ALA A 71 11.79 4.95 16.46
C ALA A 71 12.20 4.15 17.72
#